data_AF-A0A8I6YD00-F1
#
_entry.id   AF-A0A8I6YD00-F1
#
_cell.length_a   1.000
_cell.length_b   1.000
_cell.length_c   1.000
_cell.angle_alpha   90.00
_cell.angle_beta   90.00
_cell.angle_gamma   90.00
#
_symmetry.space_group_name_H-M   'P 1'
#
loop_
_entity.id
_entity.type
_entity.pdbx_description
1 polymer ?
#
loop_
_entity_poly.entity_id
_entity_poly.type
_entity_poly.pdbx_seq_one_letter_code
_entity_poly.pdbx_strand_id
1 'polypeptide(L)'
;MKCVRSTRVVLNDLRENGWESMLAEVHVFCEKHDIVELDVEEAYVNPKKRRKVTEITNIHHYQVDCFNDAFDWLVQELDNRFSETSTNLLVGSATLSPRDSFHDFSLENLMSLAKLYPQDFDSGELRDLDKDLRLYIADVIELVVR
;
A
#
# COMPACT_ATOMS: atom_id res chain seq x y z
N MET A 1 -8.75 -4.17 -1.61
CA MET A 1 -7.86 -3.87 -0.46
C MET A 1 -6.93 -5.00 -0.02
N LYS A 2 -7.23 -6.29 -0.28
CA LYS A 2 -6.33 -7.41 0.06
C LYS A 2 -4.90 -7.19 -0.46
N CYS A 3 -4.76 -6.70 -1.70
CA CYS A 3 -3.47 -6.37 -2.29
C CYS A 3 -2.67 -5.36 -1.45
N VAL A 4 -3.26 -4.24 -1.03
CA VAL A 4 -2.58 -3.22 -0.20
C VAL A 4 -2.03 -3.83 1.10
N ARG A 5 -2.85 -4.61 1.82
CA ARG A 5 -2.41 -5.29 3.05
C ARG A 5 -1.31 -6.31 2.76
N SER A 6 -1.46 -7.13 1.72
CA SER A 6 -0.44 -8.11 1.33
C SER A 6 0.88 -7.45 0.93
N THR A 7 0.84 -6.37 0.15
CA THR A 7 2.03 -5.59 -0.23
C THR A 7 2.73 -5.04 1.01
N ARG A 8 1.99 -4.48 1.97
CA ARG A 8 2.54 -3.99 3.23
C ARG A 8 3.29 -5.08 4.01
N VAL A 9 2.70 -6.28 4.10
CA VAL A 9 3.33 -7.43 4.77
C VAL A 9 4.63 -7.81 4.07
N VAL A 10 4.62 -7.89 2.73
CA VAL A 10 5.80 -8.25 1.94
C VAL A 10 6.91 -7.19 2.09
N LEU A 11 6.58 -5.90 2.06
CA LEU A 11 7.57 -4.83 2.24
C LEU A 11 8.25 -4.90 3.61
N ASN A 12 7.47 -5.16 4.66
CA ASN A 12 8.03 -5.30 6.01
C ASN A 12 8.92 -6.54 6.13
N ASP A 13 8.51 -7.67 5.55
CA ASP A 13 9.30 -8.90 5.55
C ASP A 13 10.62 -8.72 4.78
N LEU A 14 10.59 -8.08 3.61
CA LEU A 14 11.80 -7.75 2.85
C LEU A 14 12.73 -6.81 3.62
N ARG A 15 12.19 -5.84 4.35
CA ARG A 15 12.98 -4.95 5.19
C ARG A 15 13.66 -5.70 6.34
N GLU A 16 12.94 -6.59 7.01
CA GLU A 16 13.44 -7.32 8.19
C GLU A 16 14.39 -8.46 7.82
N ASN A 17 14.09 -9.21 6.75
CA ASN A 17 14.74 -10.46 6.42
C ASN A 17 15.44 -10.46 5.05
N GLY A 18 15.22 -9.44 4.21
CA GLY A 18 15.69 -9.41 2.82
C GLY A 18 17.11 -8.88 2.62
N TRP A 19 17.73 -8.29 3.65
CA TRP A 19 19.07 -7.69 3.53
C TRP A 19 20.13 -8.70 3.07
N GLU A 20 20.23 -9.86 3.73
CA GLU A 20 21.24 -10.87 3.41
C GLU A 20 21.08 -11.41 1.99
N SER A 21 19.83 -11.63 1.55
CA SER A 21 19.53 -12.07 0.18
C SER A 21 19.93 -11.02 -0.85
N MET A 22 19.59 -9.74 -0.62
CA MET A 22 19.98 -8.65 -1.50
C MET A 22 21.51 -8.54 -1.57
N LEU A 23 22.19 -8.61 -0.43
CA LEU A 23 23.64 -8.50 -0.36
C LEU A 23 24.31 -9.65 -1.14
N ALA A 24 23.80 -10.88 -1.02
CA ALA A 24 24.27 -12.02 -1.82
C ALA A 24 24.12 -11.79 -3.33
N GLU A 25 23.00 -11.22 -3.78
CA GLU A 25 22.80 -10.86 -5.19
C GLU A 25 23.79 -9.78 -5.65
N VAL A 26 24.09 -8.80 -4.79
CA VAL A 26 25.11 -7.77 -5.07
C VAL A 26 26.50 -8.40 -5.21
N HIS A 27 26.88 -9.35 -4.35
CA HIS A 27 28.15 -10.06 -4.47
C HIS A 27 28.27 -10.81 -5.80
N VAL A 28 27.24 -11.56 -6.19
CA VAL A 28 27.18 -12.26 -7.49
C VAL A 28 27.31 -11.28 -8.66
N PHE A 29 26.67 -10.12 -8.56
CA PHE A 29 26.76 -9.07 -9.57
C PHE A 29 28.19 -8.51 -9.66
N CYS A 30 28.82 -8.22 -8.52
CA CYS A 30 30.19 -7.69 -8.48
C CYS A 30 31.19 -8.68 -9.08
N GLU A 31 31.12 -9.97 -8.72
CA GLU A 31 31.96 -11.02 -9.27
C GLU A 31 31.82 -11.12 -10.80
N LYS A 32 30.57 -11.11 -11.29
CA LYS A 32 30.28 -11.19 -12.74
C LYS A 32 30.88 -10.02 -13.55
N HIS A 33 31.10 -8.89 -12.91
CA HIS A 33 31.52 -7.65 -13.57
C HIS A 33 32.93 -7.19 -13.17
N ASP A 34 33.71 -8.05 -12.49
CA ASP A 34 35.05 -7.73 -11.97
C ASP A 34 35.07 -6.44 -11.11
N ILE A 35 34.00 -6.18 -10.38
CA ILE A 35 33.88 -5.03 -9.48
C ILE A 35 34.48 -5.42 -8.13
N VAL A 36 35.41 -4.60 -7.64
CA VAL A 36 36.01 -4.80 -6.32
C VAL A 36 34.92 -4.72 -5.25
N GLU A 37 34.84 -5.78 -4.45
CA GLU A 37 33.88 -5.89 -3.37
C GLU A 37 34.12 -4.87 -2.28
N LEU A 38 33.04 -4.32 -1.73
CA LEU A 38 33.09 -3.38 -0.64
C LEU A 38 33.38 -4.11 0.68
N ASP A 39 34.34 -3.63 1.46
CA ASP A 39 34.52 -4.09 2.83
C ASP A 39 33.39 -3.55 3.71
N VAL A 40 32.53 -4.46 4.18
CA VAL A 40 31.33 -4.13 4.95
C VAL A 40 31.64 -3.56 6.34
N GLU A 41 32.79 -3.90 6.92
CA GLU A 41 33.22 -3.45 8.25
C GLU A 41 34.06 -2.16 8.20
N GLU A 42 34.54 -1.78 7.01
CA GLU A 42 35.28 -0.53 6.84
C GLU A 42 34.42 0.68 7.18
N ALA A 43 35.06 1.72 7.71
CA ALA A 43 34.41 3.00 7.97
C ALA A 43 33.86 3.58 6.66
N TYR A 44 32.58 3.95 6.67
CA TYR A 44 31.95 4.58 5.53
C TYR A 44 32.58 5.95 5.24
N VAL A 45 32.80 6.25 3.95
CA VAL A 45 33.30 7.55 3.52
C VAL A 45 32.30 8.19 2.59
N ASN A 46 31.66 9.28 3.03
CA ASN A 46 30.71 10.01 2.21
C ASN A 46 31.42 10.62 0.98
N PRO A 47 31.06 10.24 -0.27
CA PRO A 47 31.73 10.72 -1.47
C PRO A 47 31.64 12.23 -1.66
N LYS A 48 30.55 12.85 -1.18
CA LYS A 48 30.30 14.30 -1.25
C LYS A 48 31.06 15.08 -0.17
N LYS A 49 31.46 14.41 0.92
CA LYS A 49 32.13 15.03 2.08
C LYS A 49 33.26 14.14 2.60
N ARG A 50 34.22 13.81 1.73
CA ARG A 50 35.32 12.86 2.04
C ARG A 50 36.16 13.20 3.28
N ARG A 51 36.21 14.48 3.67
CA ARG A 51 36.96 14.93 4.86
C ARG A 51 36.20 14.77 6.17
N LYS A 52 34.91 14.43 6.12
CA LYS A 52 34.08 14.25 7.31
C LYS A 52 34.07 12.78 7.68
N VAL A 53 34.56 12.47 8.88
CA VAL A 53 34.42 11.14 9.48
C VAL A 53 32.95 10.95 9.85
N THR A 54 32.34 9.85 9.39
CA THR A 54 30.92 9.54 9.65
C THR A 54 30.72 8.65 10.87
N GLU A 55 31.79 8.05 11.43
CA GLU A 55 31.78 7.15 12.59
C GLU A 55 30.87 5.91 12.45
N ILE A 56 30.38 5.63 11.23
CA ILE A 56 29.57 4.47 10.88
C ILE A 56 30.34 3.59 9.89
N THR A 57 30.03 2.31 9.89
CA THR A 57 30.55 1.33 8.92
C THR A 57 29.79 1.38 7.60
N ASN A 58 30.38 0.80 6.56
CA ASN A 58 29.73 0.60 5.27
C ASN A 58 28.41 -0.17 5.41
N ILE A 59 28.39 -1.26 6.19
CA ILE A 59 27.17 -2.04 6.43
C ILE A 59 26.05 -1.18 7.05
N HIS A 60 26.37 -0.34 8.04
CA HIS A 60 25.37 0.52 8.66
C HIS A 60 24.77 1.49 7.63
N HIS A 61 25.62 2.15 6.84
CA HIS A 61 25.14 3.10 5.85
C HIS A 61 24.22 2.44 4.81
N TYR A 62 24.64 1.32 4.23
CA TYR A 62 23.89 0.70 3.15
C TYR A 62 22.64 -0.05 3.65
N GLN A 63 22.72 -0.73 4.80
CA GLN A 63 21.58 -1.46 5.36
C GLN A 63 20.57 -0.53 6.02
N VAL A 64 21.04 0.38 6.88
CA VAL A 64 20.15 1.19 7.71
C VAL A 64 19.76 2.48 6.98
N ASP A 65 20.74 3.28 6.56
CA ASP A 65 20.45 4.62 6.00
C ASP A 65 19.93 4.58 4.55
N CYS A 66 20.06 3.45 3.86
CA CYS A 66 19.65 3.31 2.46
C CYS A 66 18.57 2.25 2.29
N PHE A 67 18.86 0.99 2.59
CA PHE A 67 17.92 -0.11 2.36
C PHE A 67 16.68 0.02 3.25
N ASN A 68 16.85 0.09 4.57
CA ASN A 68 15.73 0.22 5.50
C ASN A 68 14.97 1.53 5.27
N ASP A 69 15.66 2.65 5.07
CA ASP A 69 15.04 3.96 4.79
C ASP A 69 14.14 3.92 3.54
N ALA A 70 14.58 3.24 2.47
CA ALA A 70 13.77 3.07 1.28
C ALA A 70 12.48 2.26 1.54
N PHE A 71 12.55 1.18 2.31
CA PHE A 71 11.37 0.40 2.67
C PHE A 71 10.45 1.14 3.64
N ASP A 72 11.01 1.84 4.63
CA ASP A 72 10.24 2.66 5.58
C ASP A 72 9.47 3.75 4.82
N TRP A 73 10.12 4.39 3.85
CA TRP A 73 9.48 5.37 2.97
C TRP A 73 8.36 4.76 2.13
N LEU A 74 8.58 3.59 1.53
CA LEU A 74 7.56 2.89 0.74
C LEU A 74 6.33 2.51 1.57
N VAL A 75 6.55 2.01 2.79
CA VAL A 75 5.46 1.64 3.72
C VAL A 75 4.70 2.87 4.17
N GLN A 76 5.41 3.95 4.52
CA GLN A 76 4.80 5.22 4.90
C GLN A 76 3.95 5.80 3.76
N GLU A 77 4.47 5.80 2.54
CA GLU A 77 3.75 6.31 1.38
C GLU A 77 2.51 5.46 1.07
N LEU A 78 2.60 4.14 1.22
CA LEU A 78 1.47 3.24 1.07
C LEU A 78 0.38 3.55 2.11
N ASP A 79 0.75 3.70 3.38
CA ASP A 79 -0.17 4.01 4.48
C ASP A 79 -0.81 5.41 4.29
N ASN A 80 -0.07 6.38 3.76
CA ASN A 80 -0.59 7.72 3.44
C ASN A 80 -1.63 7.69 2.30
N ARG A 81 -1.35 6.95 1.22
CA ARG A 81 -2.24 6.86 0.05
C ARG A 81 -3.49 6.02 0.33
N PHE A 82 -3.36 4.98 1.14
CA PHE A 82 -4.44 4.06 1.49
C PHE A 82 -4.86 4.22 2.95
N SER A 83 -5.01 5.47 3.40
CA SER A 83 -5.61 5.76 4.70
C SER A 83 -6.99 5.12 4.85
N GLU A 84 -7.47 5.01 6.09
CA GLU A 84 -8.78 4.41 6.39
C GLU A 84 -9.91 5.04 5.55
N THR A 85 -9.94 6.37 5.47
CA THR A 85 -10.93 7.10 4.66
C THR A 85 -10.81 6.79 3.17
N SER A 86 -9.59 6.85 2.60
CA SER A 86 -9.37 6.58 1.17
C SER A 86 -9.69 5.14 0.81
N THR A 87 -9.38 4.22 1.71
CA THR A 87 -9.72 2.80 1.63
C THR A 87 -11.23 2.59 1.61
N ASN A 88 -11.96 3.19 2.56
CA ASN A 88 -13.41 3.07 2.65
C ASN A 88 -14.09 3.67 1.43
N LEU A 89 -13.58 4.81 0.93
CA LEU A 89 -14.05 5.43 -0.30
C LEU A 89 -13.85 4.50 -1.51
N LEU A 90 -12.65 3.91 -1.68
CA LEU A 90 -12.38 2.96 -2.77
C LEU A 90 -13.27 1.72 -2.71
N VAL A 91 -13.48 1.15 -1.53
CA VAL A 91 -14.38 -0.01 -1.33
C VAL A 91 -15.83 0.36 -1.65
N GLY A 92 -16.27 1.53 -1.19
CA GLY A 92 -17.59 2.07 -1.50
C GLY A 92 -17.76 2.29 -3.01
N SER A 93 -16.82 2.96 -3.67
CA SER A 93 -16.88 3.21 -5.11
C SER A 93 -16.84 1.93 -5.94
N ALA A 94 -16.14 0.89 -5.49
CA ALA A 94 -16.11 -0.41 -6.18
C ALA A 94 -17.50 -1.07 -6.28
N THR A 95 -18.42 -0.76 -5.36
CA THR A 95 -19.81 -1.27 -5.43
C THR A 95 -20.59 -0.74 -6.63
N LEU A 96 -20.15 0.38 -7.21
CA LEU A 96 -20.76 1.00 -8.39
C LEU A 96 -20.17 0.44 -9.70
N SER A 97 -19.26 -0.54 -9.61
CA SER A 97 -18.64 -1.16 -10.78
C SER A 97 -19.70 -1.89 -11.62
N PRO A 98 -19.84 -1.57 -12.93
CA PRO A 98 -20.80 -2.26 -13.81
C PRO A 98 -20.32 -3.68 -14.21
N ARG A 99 -19.13 -4.09 -13.77
CA ARG A 99 -18.52 -5.38 -14.13
C ARG A 99 -19.41 -6.54 -13.66
N ASP A 100 -19.50 -7.56 -14.51
CA ASP A 100 -20.18 -8.82 -14.20
C ASP A 100 -21.61 -8.59 -13.67
N SER A 101 -22.32 -7.60 -14.25
CA SER A 101 -23.67 -7.18 -13.86
C SER A 101 -23.76 -6.66 -12.41
N PHE A 102 -22.84 -5.75 -12.04
CA PHE A 102 -22.73 -5.22 -10.68
C PHE A 102 -22.48 -6.29 -9.62
N HIS A 103 -21.66 -7.30 -9.95
CA HIS A 103 -21.34 -8.41 -9.04
C HIS A 103 -20.86 -7.97 -7.65
N ASP A 104 -20.10 -6.87 -7.58
CA ASP A 104 -19.52 -6.36 -6.34
C ASP A 104 -20.44 -5.39 -5.58
N PHE A 105 -21.70 -5.25 -6.02
CA PHE A 105 -22.67 -4.40 -5.37
C PHE A 105 -22.91 -4.84 -3.91
N SER A 106 -22.88 -3.87 -3.00
CA SER A 106 -23.16 -4.09 -1.59
C SER A 106 -23.87 -2.87 -1.02
N LEU A 107 -25.11 -3.06 -0.56
CA LEU A 107 -25.91 -2.03 0.08
C LEU A 107 -25.16 -1.42 1.27
N GLU A 108 -24.54 -2.25 2.10
CA GLU A 108 -23.81 -1.79 3.29
C GLU A 108 -22.62 -0.88 2.93
N ASN A 109 -21.85 -1.28 1.91
CA ASN A 109 -20.71 -0.50 1.45
C ASN A 109 -21.14 0.81 0.78
N LEU A 110 -22.24 0.80 0.01
CA LEU A 110 -22.79 2.00 -0.63
C LEU A 110 -23.37 2.99 0.41
N MET A 111 -24.08 2.47 1.42
CA MET A 111 -24.54 3.28 2.55
C MET A 111 -23.37 3.85 3.35
N SER A 112 -22.26 3.10 3.49
CA SER A 112 -21.05 3.57 4.14
C SER A 112 -20.36 4.67 3.33
N LEU A 113 -20.40 4.59 1.98
CA LEU A 113 -19.92 5.64 1.10
C LEU A 113 -20.73 6.93 1.27
N ALA A 114 -22.06 6.85 1.29
CA ALA A 114 -22.92 8.04 1.48
C ALA A 114 -22.63 8.75 2.82
N LYS A 115 -22.35 7.99 3.89
CA LYS A 115 -21.97 8.54 5.21
C LYS A 115 -20.64 9.30 5.21
N LEU A 116 -19.77 9.10 4.21
CA LEU A 116 -18.54 9.90 4.06
C LEU A 116 -18.82 11.33 3.57
N TYR A 117 -20.04 11.63 3.13
CA TYR A 117 -20.47 12.93 2.61
C TYR A 117 -21.56 13.58 3.49
N PRO A 118 -21.26 13.92 4.76
CA PRO A 118 -22.26 14.44 5.70
C PRO A 118 -22.80 15.84 5.35
N GLN A 119 -22.23 16.51 4.34
CA GLN A 119 -22.76 17.77 3.81
C GLN A 119 -23.78 17.56 2.69
N ASP A 120 -23.74 16.39 2.04
CA ASP A 120 -24.61 16.05 0.92
C ASP A 120 -25.78 15.17 1.33
N PHE A 121 -25.69 14.50 2.49
CA PHE A 121 -26.74 13.64 3.04
C PHE A 121 -27.00 13.91 4.52
N ASP A 122 -28.22 14.32 4.84
CA ASP A 122 -28.71 14.33 6.20
C ASP A 122 -29.23 12.95 6.67
N SER A 123 -29.60 12.84 7.95
CA SER A 123 -30.07 11.57 8.53
C SER A 123 -31.39 11.04 7.94
N GLY A 124 -32.24 11.93 7.43
CA GLY A 124 -33.48 11.58 6.74
C GLY A 124 -33.17 11.07 5.33
N GLU A 125 -32.35 11.80 4.59
CA GLU A 125 -31.90 11.42 3.25
C GLU A 125 -31.17 10.08 3.24
N LEU A 126 -30.35 9.78 4.25
CA LEU A 126 -29.72 8.46 4.40
C LEU A 126 -30.75 7.34 4.65
N ARG A 127 -31.85 7.61 5.37
CA ARG A 127 -32.90 6.61 5.60
C ARG A 127 -33.72 6.37 4.34
N ASP A 128 -34.02 7.43 3.60
CA ASP A 128 -34.73 7.34 2.33
C ASP A 128 -33.86 6.61 1.29
N LEU A 129 -32.56 6.92 1.23
CA LEU A 129 -31.60 6.22 0.38
C LEU A 129 -31.50 4.72 0.69
N ASP A 130 -31.43 4.30 1.96
CA ASP A 130 -31.40 2.87 2.33
C ASP A 130 -32.68 2.15 1.84
N LYS A 131 -33.83 2.79 1.99
CA LYS A 131 -35.10 2.25 1.53
C LYS A 131 -35.14 2.16 0.00
N ASP A 132 -34.75 3.21 -0.70
CA ASP A 132 -34.79 3.26 -2.17
C ASP A 132 -33.83 2.25 -2.80
N LEU A 133 -32.63 2.09 -2.23
CA LEU A 133 -31.68 1.08 -2.69
C LEU A 133 -32.21 -0.35 -2.47
N ARG A 134 -32.91 -0.63 -1.37
CA ARG A 134 -33.54 -1.95 -1.14
C ARG A 134 -34.63 -2.24 -2.18
N LEU A 135 -35.43 -1.25 -2.53
CA LEU A 135 -36.45 -1.38 -3.58
C LEU A 135 -35.79 -1.64 -4.94
N TYR A 136 -34.78 -0.86 -5.30
CA TYR A 136 -34.02 -1.06 -6.53
C TYR A 136 -33.46 -2.49 -6.65
N ILE A 137 -32.86 -3.02 -5.58
CA ILE A 137 -32.34 -4.39 -5.56
C ILE A 137 -33.47 -5.40 -5.81
N ALA A 138 -34.63 -5.22 -5.17
CA ALA A 138 -35.79 -6.10 -5.37
C ALA A 138 -36.26 -6.08 -6.83
N ASP A 139 -36.34 -4.90 -7.44
CA ASP A 139 -36.76 -4.73 -8.83
C ASP A 139 -35.76 -5.36 -9.82
N VAL A 140 -34.45 -5.17 -9.60
CA VAL A 140 -33.39 -5.75 -10.45
C VAL A 140 -33.38 -7.28 -10.33
N ILE A 141 -33.57 -7.83 -9.12
CA ILE A 141 -33.63 -9.29 -8.93
C ILE A 141 -34.90 -9.88 -9.56
N GLU A 142 -36.06 -9.22 -9.45
CA GLU A 142 -37.29 -9.68 -10.13
C GLU A 142 -37.17 -9.67 -11.66
N LEU A 143 -36.44 -8.71 -12.24
CA LEU A 143 -36.21 -8.61 -13.68
C LEU A 143 -35.24 -9.67 -14.23
N VAL A 144 -34.32 -10.20 -13.41
CA VAL A 144 -33.33 -11.22 -13.82
C VAL A 144 -33.89 -12.65 -13.68
N VAL A 145 -34.98 -12.84 -12.93
CA VAL A 145 -35.62 -14.16 -12.71
C VAL A 145 -36.79 -14.42 -13.69
N ARG A 146 -37.13 -13.46 -14.55
CA ARG A 146 -38.08 -13.63 -15.67
C ARG A 146 -37.34 -13.88 -16.98
#